data_AF-B9XH74-F1
#
_entry.id   AF-B9XH74-F1
#
_cell.length_a   1.000
_cell.length_b   1.000
_cell.length_c   1.000
_cell.angle_alpha   90.00
_cell.angle_beta   90.00
_cell.angle_gamma   90.00
#
_symmetry.space_group_name_H-M   'P 1'
#
loop_
_entity.id
_entity.type
_entity.pdbx_description
1 polymer ?
#
loop_
_entity_poly.entity_id
_entity_poly.type
_entity_poly.pdbx_seq_one_letter_code
_entity_poly.pdbx_strand_id
1 'polypeptide(L)'
;MTLERAATEACVFPFYKIMKTLSFLLILTIAVVASGCGMFKGKEAAEQSVADFHKLYNDGKLTEIYAAGHSKLKGATTEKEFLEFVGAVHRKLGKVTQTTNAGFNVRTFNLTTTVVMTQKTTFENGKGTETFTFQMDGDKAVLVGYNINSKDLILK
;
A
#
# COMPACT_ATOMS: atom_id res chain seq x y z
N MET A 1 -71.14 38.72 39.63
CA MET A 1 -69.86 39.13 39.02
C MET A 1 -68.90 37.97 39.21
N THR A 2 -69.13 36.92 38.42
CA THR A 2 -68.39 36.50 37.22
C THR A 2 -67.25 35.55 37.57
N LEU A 3 -67.56 34.28 37.30
CA LEU A 3 -66.67 33.15 37.13
C LEU A 3 -65.62 33.37 36.03
N GLU A 4 -64.59 32.51 36.09
CA GLU A 4 -63.74 31.96 35.00
C GLU A 4 -62.31 32.48 34.74
N ARG A 5 -61.38 31.53 34.93
CA ARG A 5 -60.21 31.10 34.11
C ARG A 5 -59.01 32.04 33.84
N ALA A 6 -57.82 31.53 34.18
CA ALA A 6 -56.67 31.22 33.28
C ALA A 6 -55.45 30.87 34.17
N ALA A 7 -54.88 29.65 34.14
CA ALA A 7 -53.98 29.04 33.16
C ALA A 7 -52.49 29.20 33.51
N THR A 8 -51.78 28.06 33.47
CA THR A 8 -50.35 27.86 33.09
C THR A 8 -49.24 28.45 33.97
N GLU A 9 -48.41 27.56 34.53
CA GLU A 9 -46.95 27.71 34.47
C GLU A 9 -46.27 26.32 34.49
N ALA A 10 -45.47 26.08 33.46
CA ALA A 10 -44.79 24.82 33.17
C ALA A 10 -43.32 24.87 33.64
N CYS A 11 -42.90 23.73 34.20
CA CYS A 11 -41.55 23.20 34.38
C CYS A 11 -40.39 23.93 33.67
N VAL A 12 -39.48 24.54 34.44
CA VAL A 12 -38.15 24.95 33.98
C VAL A 12 -37.13 24.53 35.04
N PHE A 13 -36.40 23.41 34.84
CA PHE A 13 -35.08 23.08 35.40
C PHE A 13 -34.68 21.68 34.85
N PRO A 14 -33.40 21.30 34.70
CA PRO A 14 -32.22 22.00 34.24
C PRO A 14 -31.42 21.10 33.26
N PHE A 15 -31.74 21.09 31.96
CA PHE A 15 -31.07 20.20 30.97
C PHE A 15 -29.72 20.73 30.43
N TYR A 16 -29.34 21.97 30.77
CA TYR A 16 -28.29 22.69 30.03
C TYR A 16 -26.84 22.34 30.40
N LYS A 17 -26.58 21.74 31.57
CA LYS A 17 -25.19 21.61 32.08
C LYS A 17 -24.45 20.34 31.66
N ILE A 18 -25.16 19.27 31.26
CA ILE A 18 -24.56 17.98 30.88
C ILE A 18 -24.05 18.00 29.42
N MET A 19 -24.62 18.86 28.58
CA MET A 19 -24.31 18.91 27.14
C MET A 19 -22.95 19.59 26.81
N LYS A 20 -22.38 20.36 27.74
CA LYS A 20 -21.16 21.15 27.51
C LYS A 20 -19.87 20.34 27.69
N THR A 21 -19.87 19.30 28.51
CA THR A 21 -18.69 18.42 28.73
C THR A 21 -18.60 17.30 27.71
N LEU A 22 -19.72 16.77 27.20
CA LEU A 22 -19.71 15.83 26.07
C LEU A 22 -19.24 16.48 24.75
N SER A 23 -19.52 17.77 24.56
CA SER A 23 -19.16 18.48 23.34
C SER A 23 -17.64 18.69 23.20
N PHE A 24 -16.88 18.71 24.29
CA PHE A 24 -15.44 18.93 24.25
C PHE A 24 -14.66 17.63 23.96
N LEU A 25 -15.19 16.47 24.38
CA LEU A 25 -14.57 15.17 24.08
C LEU A 25 -14.81 14.71 22.62
N LEU A 26 -15.91 15.13 22.00
CA LEU A 26 -16.27 14.75 20.63
C LEU A 26 -15.48 15.52 19.57
N ILE A 27 -15.02 16.74 19.87
CA ILE A 27 -14.27 17.58 18.92
C ILE A 27 -12.81 17.13 18.81
N LEU A 28 -12.23 16.51 19.86
CA LEU A 28 -10.84 16.07 19.86
C LEU A 28 -10.62 14.78 19.04
N THR A 29 -11.67 14.01 18.74
CA THR A 29 -11.56 12.72 18.02
C THR A 29 -11.48 12.85 16.49
N ILE A 30 -11.89 13.99 15.92
CA ILE A 30 -11.99 14.17 14.45
C ILE A 30 -10.66 14.60 13.81
N ALA A 31 -9.71 15.15 14.57
CA ALA A 31 -8.47 15.71 14.01
C ALA A 31 -7.41 14.67 13.57
N VAL A 32 -7.62 13.37 13.85
CA VAL A 32 -6.59 12.32 13.61
C VAL A 32 -6.73 11.62 12.24
N VAL A 33 -7.79 11.88 11.47
CA VAL A 33 -8.08 11.09 10.24
C VAL A 33 -7.30 11.56 8.99
N ALA A 34 -6.64 12.72 9.04
CA ALA A 34 -6.06 13.34 7.83
C ALA A 34 -4.66 12.83 7.42
N SER A 35 -3.93 12.10 8.27
CA SER A 35 -2.55 11.66 7.98
C SER A 35 -2.44 10.31 7.27
N GLY A 36 -3.55 9.57 7.09
CA GLY A 36 -3.53 8.23 6.48
C GLY A 36 -3.59 8.20 4.94
N CYS A 37 -4.12 9.23 4.30
CA CYS A 37 -4.51 9.16 2.88
C CYS A 37 -3.35 8.85 1.92
N GLY A 38 -2.16 9.43 2.16
CA GLY A 38 -0.97 9.17 1.34
C GLY A 38 -0.36 7.78 1.54
N MET A 39 -0.44 7.23 2.76
CA MET A 39 0.11 5.90 3.07
C MET A 39 -0.73 4.79 2.44
N PHE A 40 -2.05 4.86 2.55
CA PHE A 40 -2.95 3.86 1.96
C PHE A 40 -2.88 3.86 0.43
N LYS A 41 -2.85 5.05 -0.18
CA LYS A 41 -2.72 5.18 -1.63
C LYS A 41 -1.42 4.59 -2.18
N GLY A 42 -0.29 4.83 -1.49
CA GLY A 42 0.99 4.26 -1.89
C GLY A 42 1.02 2.73 -1.79
N LYS A 43 0.43 2.17 -0.73
CA LYS A 43 0.32 0.72 -0.54
C LYS A 43 -0.51 0.07 -1.64
N GLU A 44 -1.72 0.58 -1.90
CA GLU A 44 -2.64 0.02 -2.89
C GLU A 44 -2.03 0.06 -4.30
N ALA A 45 -1.43 1.19 -4.67
CA ALA A 45 -0.73 1.32 -5.94
C ALA A 45 0.44 0.33 -6.07
N ALA A 46 1.22 0.13 -4.99
CA ALA A 46 2.29 -0.86 -4.98
C ALA A 46 1.76 -2.30 -5.10
N GLU A 47 0.61 -2.60 -4.50
CA GLU A 47 0.01 -3.95 -4.56
C GLU A 47 -0.45 -4.27 -5.97
N GLN A 48 -1.03 -3.29 -6.65
CA GLN A 48 -1.36 -3.39 -8.07
C GLN A 48 -0.09 -3.61 -8.91
N SER A 49 0.97 -2.84 -8.68
CA SER A 49 2.22 -3.01 -9.43
C SER A 49 2.93 -4.34 -9.19
N VAL A 50 2.82 -4.92 -7.98
CA VAL A 50 3.28 -6.30 -7.72
C VAL A 50 2.45 -7.31 -8.50
N ALA A 51 1.12 -7.15 -8.53
CA ALA A 51 0.25 -8.04 -9.29
C ALA A 51 0.56 -7.97 -10.80
N ASP A 52 0.77 -6.77 -11.34
CA ASP A 52 1.16 -6.57 -12.74
C ASP A 52 2.53 -7.18 -13.04
N PHE A 53 3.51 -7.01 -12.13
CA PHE A 53 4.82 -7.65 -12.23
C PHE A 53 4.69 -9.18 -12.30
N HIS A 54 3.96 -9.80 -11.36
CA HIS A 54 3.79 -11.26 -11.33
C HIS A 54 3.03 -11.79 -12.54
N LYS A 55 2.08 -11.03 -13.08
CA LYS A 55 1.39 -11.36 -14.34
C LYS A 55 2.38 -11.40 -15.50
N LEU A 56 3.14 -10.33 -15.71
CA LEU A 56 4.14 -10.26 -16.78
C LEU A 56 5.23 -11.33 -16.61
N TYR A 57 5.65 -11.58 -15.37
CA TYR A 57 6.61 -12.62 -15.03
C TYR A 57 6.08 -14.00 -15.44
N ASN A 58 4.84 -14.34 -15.06
CA ASN A 58 4.21 -15.63 -15.40
C ASN A 58 3.96 -15.83 -16.90
N ASP A 59 3.77 -14.73 -17.62
CA ASP A 59 3.62 -14.72 -19.07
C ASP A 59 4.97 -14.75 -19.81
N GLY A 60 6.10 -14.73 -19.09
CA GLY A 60 7.45 -14.70 -19.68
C GLY A 60 7.82 -13.36 -20.31
N LYS A 61 7.04 -12.31 -20.06
CA LYS A 61 7.16 -10.97 -20.66
C LYS A 61 8.15 -10.09 -19.90
N LEU A 62 9.37 -10.60 -19.71
CA LEU A 62 10.37 -9.97 -18.83
C LEU A 62 10.86 -8.62 -19.36
N THR A 63 10.92 -8.44 -20.68
CA THR A 63 11.24 -7.16 -21.32
C THR A 63 10.19 -6.09 -21.00
N GLU A 64 8.92 -6.45 -20.90
CA GLU A 64 7.85 -5.51 -20.55
C GLU A 64 8.01 -5.02 -19.10
N ILE A 65 8.48 -5.87 -18.19
CA ILE A 65 8.79 -5.49 -16.80
C ILE A 65 9.88 -4.41 -16.76
N TYR A 66 10.99 -4.62 -17.47
CA TYR A 66 12.08 -3.64 -17.50
C TYR A 66 11.66 -2.33 -18.18
N ALA A 67 10.91 -2.43 -19.29
CA ALA A 67 10.42 -1.28 -20.02
C ALA A 67 9.48 -0.40 -19.16
N ALA A 68 8.59 -1.01 -18.38
CA ALA A 68 7.70 -0.34 -17.43
C ALA A 68 8.41 0.20 -16.19
N GLY A 69 9.67 -0.17 -15.96
CA GLY A 69 10.49 0.32 -14.85
C GLY A 69 10.82 1.81 -14.95
N HIS A 70 10.99 2.43 -13.78
CA HIS A 70 11.36 3.82 -13.64
C HIS A 70 12.78 4.07 -14.17
N SER A 71 13.10 5.31 -14.54
CA SER A 71 14.45 5.70 -14.98
C SER A 71 15.55 5.33 -13.98
N LYS A 72 15.24 5.34 -12.68
CA LYS A 72 16.14 4.88 -11.60
C LYS A 72 16.49 3.40 -11.69
N LEU A 73 15.55 2.52 -12.09
CA LEU A 73 15.87 1.10 -12.34
C LEU A 73 16.84 1.00 -13.51
N LYS A 74 16.54 1.71 -14.59
CA LYS A 74 17.34 1.71 -15.83
C LYS A 74 18.73 2.32 -15.66
N GLY A 75 18.88 3.24 -14.69
CA GLY A 75 20.17 3.78 -14.27
C GLY A 75 20.94 2.89 -13.29
N ALA A 76 20.27 1.94 -12.62
CA ALA A 76 20.89 1.04 -11.65
C ALA A 76 21.34 -0.30 -12.26
N THR A 77 20.72 -0.75 -13.35
CA THR A 77 21.07 -1.99 -14.05
C THR A 77 20.72 -1.90 -15.53
N THR A 78 21.50 -2.56 -16.38
CA THR A 78 21.19 -2.68 -17.81
C THR A 78 20.00 -3.62 -18.03
N GLU A 79 19.31 -3.46 -19.17
CA GLU A 79 18.22 -4.36 -19.56
C GLU A 79 18.69 -5.82 -19.58
N LYS A 80 19.86 -6.06 -20.18
CA LYS A 80 20.43 -7.40 -20.29
C LYS A 80 20.63 -8.05 -18.92
N GLU A 81 21.29 -7.36 -17.98
CA GLU A 81 21.53 -7.88 -16.62
C GLU A 81 20.22 -8.15 -15.88
N PHE A 82 19.25 -7.25 -16.00
CA PHE A 82 17.93 -7.43 -15.39
C PHE A 82 17.21 -8.66 -15.96
N LEU A 83 17.21 -8.81 -17.29
CA LEU A 83 16.59 -9.96 -17.96
C LEU A 83 17.30 -11.27 -17.65
N GLU A 84 18.63 -11.27 -17.56
CA GLU A 84 19.40 -12.44 -17.14
C GLU A 84 19.04 -12.85 -15.70
N PHE A 85 18.95 -11.87 -14.79
CA PHE A 85 18.58 -12.11 -13.40
C PHE A 85 17.15 -12.62 -13.27
N VAL A 86 16.15 -11.86 -13.71
CA VAL A 86 14.73 -12.24 -13.57
C VAL A 86 14.43 -13.49 -14.40
N GLY A 87 15.09 -13.66 -15.55
CA GLY A 87 14.99 -14.87 -16.36
C GLY A 87 15.58 -16.11 -15.68
N ALA A 88 16.67 -15.96 -14.91
CA ALA A 88 17.17 -17.05 -14.08
C ALA A 88 16.19 -17.41 -12.96
N VAL A 89 15.55 -16.42 -12.34
CA VAL A 89 14.49 -16.65 -11.33
C VAL A 89 13.33 -17.42 -11.95
N HIS A 90 12.81 -16.95 -13.09
CA HIS A 90 11.73 -17.61 -13.83
C HIS A 90 12.08 -19.04 -14.25
N ARG A 91 13.27 -19.26 -14.80
CA ARG A 91 13.70 -20.60 -15.24
C ARG A 91 13.85 -21.57 -14.07
N LYS A 92 14.39 -21.13 -12.93
CA LYS A 92 14.70 -22.01 -11.79
C LYS A 92 13.51 -22.25 -10.88
N LEU A 93 12.72 -21.21 -10.60
CA LEU A 93 11.57 -21.29 -9.70
C LEU A 93 10.24 -21.51 -10.43
N GLY A 94 10.17 -21.24 -11.73
CA GLY A 94 8.93 -21.31 -12.49
C GLY A 94 8.01 -20.13 -12.21
N LYS A 95 6.73 -20.33 -12.54
CA LYS A 95 5.68 -19.32 -12.36
C LYS A 95 5.35 -19.10 -10.88
N VAL A 96 4.91 -17.89 -10.56
CA VAL A 96 4.28 -17.56 -9.28
C VAL A 96 2.91 -18.22 -9.20
N THR A 97 2.68 -18.98 -8.13
CA THR A 97 1.39 -19.66 -7.86
C THR A 97 0.63 -19.00 -6.71
N GLN A 98 1.33 -18.43 -5.74
CA GLN A 98 0.73 -17.73 -4.61
C GLN A 98 1.69 -16.65 -4.10
N THR A 99 1.15 -15.51 -3.69
CA THR A 99 1.91 -14.47 -3.01
C THR A 99 1.13 -13.93 -1.82
N THR A 100 1.84 -13.52 -0.78
CA THR A 100 1.27 -12.91 0.42
C THR A 100 2.12 -11.73 0.85
N ASN A 101 1.45 -10.63 1.22
CA ASN A 101 2.12 -9.45 1.73
C ASN A 101 2.70 -9.76 3.11
N ALA A 102 4.02 -9.60 3.25
CA ALA A 102 4.75 -9.83 4.49
C ALA A 102 5.12 -8.53 5.21
N GLY A 103 4.90 -7.37 4.57
CA GLY A 103 5.17 -6.06 5.13
C GLY A 103 5.32 -5.01 4.03
N PHE A 104 5.06 -3.76 4.39
CA PHE A 104 5.32 -2.61 3.53
C PHE A 104 5.81 -1.42 4.34
N ASN A 105 6.56 -0.54 3.70
CA ASN A 105 6.99 0.74 4.26
C ASN A 105 6.76 1.84 3.22
N VAL A 106 6.03 2.88 3.59
CA VAL A 106 5.87 4.09 2.77
C VAL A 106 6.66 5.21 3.41
N ARG A 107 7.57 5.81 2.64
CA ARG A 107 8.37 6.96 3.08
C ARG A 107 8.30 8.05 2.03
N THR A 108 7.92 9.25 2.47
CA THR A 108 8.00 10.46 1.65
C THR A 108 9.19 11.30 2.11
N PHE A 109 10.07 11.65 1.17
CA PHE A 109 11.22 12.52 1.43
C PHE A 109 11.52 13.35 0.19
N ASN A 110 11.78 14.65 0.36
CA ASN A 110 12.02 15.60 -0.74
C ASN A 110 10.98 15.47 -1.87
N LEU A 111 9.68 15.51 -1.51
CA LEU A 111 8.54 15.37 -2.43
C LEU A 111 8.48 14.05 -3.23
N THR A 112 9.37 13.10 -2.93
CA THR A 112 9.37 11.77 -3.53
C THR A 112 8.80 10.78 -2.54
N THR A 113 7.76 10.05 -2.93
CA THR A 113 7.19 8.96 -2.12
C THR A 113 7.73 7.63 -2.63
N THR A 114 8.41 6.89 -1.76
CA THR A 114 8.93 5.55 -2.03
C THR A 114 8.12 4.54 -1.23
N VAL A 115 7.77 3.42 -1.87
CA VAL A 115 7.09 2.30 -1.24
C VAL A 115 7.98 1.06 -1.36
N VAL A 116 8.37 0.48 -0.24
CA VAL A 116 9.06 -0.82 -0.20
C VAL A 116 8.04 -1.86 0.22
N MET A 117 7.89 -2.92 -0.56
CA MET A 117 6.98 -4.02 -0.27
C MET A 117 7.70 -5.35 -0.26
N THR A 118 7.44 -6.14 0.77
CA THR A 118 7.99 -7.48 0.91
C THR A 118 6.88 -8.51 0.71
N GLN A 119 7.08 -9.41 -0.24
CA GLN A 119 6.17 -10.50 -0.56
C GLN A 119 6.81 -11.83 -0.19
N LYS A 120 6.04 -12.71 0.47
CA LYS A 120 6.35 -14.14 0.53
C LYS A 120 5.65 -14.82 -0.63
N THR A 121 6.43 -15.39 -1.53
CA THR A 121 5.94 -15.91 -2.81
C THR A 121 6.27 -17.38 -2.95
N THR A 122 5.27 -18.15 -3.32
CA THR A 122 5.39 -19.55 -3.72
C THR A 122 5.40 -19.59 -5.24
N PHE A 123 6.41 -20.27 -5.78
CA PHE A 123 6.56 -20.55 -7.18
C PHE A 123 6.30 -22.05 -7.43
N GLU A 124 6.19 -22.45 -8.68
CA GLU A 124 6.01 -23.86 -9.07
C GLU A 124 7.13 -24.77 -8.50
N ASN A 125 8.35 -24.26 -8.43
CA ASN A 125 9.55 -25.03 -8.13
C ASN A 125 10.28 -24.56 -6.85
N GLY A 126 9.64 -23.75 -6.00
CA GLY A 126 10.27 -23.27 -4.77
C GLY A 126 9.53 -22.12 -4.11
N LYS A 127 10.16 -21.52 -3.10
CA LYS A 127 9.63 -20.37 -2.38
C LYS A 127 10.68 -19.28 -2.28
N GLY A 128 10.23 -18.03 -2.24
CA GLY A 128 11.11 -16.87 -2.11
C GLY A 128 10.47 -15.74 -1.31
N THR A 129 11.31 -14.90 -0.73
CA THR A 129 10.91 -13.58 -0.24
C THR A 129 11.37 -12.55 -1.24
N GLU A 130 10.42 -11.88 -1.89
CA GLU A 130 10.66 -10.81 -2.85
C GLU A 130 10.57 -9.46 -2.15
N THR A 131 11.46 -8.55 -2.50
CA THR A 131 11.43 -7.16 -2.08
C THR A 131 11.31 -6.28 -3.31
N PHE A 132 10.20 -5.55 -3.40
CA PHE A 132 9.94 -4.58 -4.44
C PHE A 132 10.13 -3.17 -3.88
N THR A 133 10.87 -2.34 -4.60
CA THR A 133 10.95 -0.91 -4.32
C THR A 133 10.28 -0.16 -5.44
N PHE A 134 9.30 0.66 -5.09
CA PHE A 134 8.57 1.51 -6.00
C PHE A 134 8.77 2.97 -5.64
N GLN A 135 8.69 3.82 -6.66
CA GLN A 135 8.50 5.25 -6.49
C GLN A 135 7.12 5.62 -7.01
N MET A 136 6.39 6.45 -6.27
CA MET A 136 5.11 6.99 -6.74
C MET A 136 5.36 8.00 -7.86
N ASP A 137 4.65 7.80 -8.97
CA ASP A 137 4.51 8.75 -10.07
C ASP A 137 3.02 9.05 -10.24
N GLY A 138 2.59 10.18 -9.68
CA GLY A 138 1.18 10.48 -9.43
C GLY A 138 0.52 9.38 -8.60
N ASP A 139 -0.36 8.63 -9.25
CA ASP A 139 -1.19 7.59 -8.61
C ASP A 139 -0.66 6.18 -8.82
N LYS A 140 0.47 6.04 -9.55
CA LYS A 140 1.06 4.75 -9.89
C LYS A 140 2.33 4.51 -9.10
N ALA A 141 2.56 3.26 -8.70
CA ALA A 141 3.82 2.83 -8.11
C ALA A 141 4.72 2.25 -9.21
N VAL A 142 5.78 2.96 -9.60
CA VAL A 142 6.67 2.55 -10.69
C VAL A 142 7.91 1.86 -10.12
N LEU A 143 8.28 0.70 -10.67
CA LEU A 143 9.37 -0.13 -10.14
C LEU A 143 10.71 0.60 -10.26
N VAL A 144 11.41 0.78 -9.13
CA VAL A 144 12.78 1.30 -9.09
C VAL A 144 13.81 0.23 -8.73
N GLY A 145 13.39 -0.88 -8.13
CA GLY A 145 14.27 -1.98 -7.75
C GLY A 145 13.53 -3.25 -7.36
N TYR A 146 14.15 -4.40 -7.62
CA TYR A 146 13.63 -5.72 -7.32
C TYR A 146 14.75 -6.63 -6.79
N ASN A 147 14.46 -7.39 -5.74
CA ASN A 147 15.38 -8.37 -5.17
C ASN A 147 14.59 -9.60 -4.68
N ILE A 148 15.21 -10.78 -4.69
CA ILE A 148 14.63 -12.01 -4.16
C ILE A 148 15.63 -12.77 -3.29
N ASN A 149 15.16 -13.26 -2.14
CA ASN A 149 15.88 -14.22 -1.32
C ASN A 149 15.17 -15.58 -1.38
N SER A 150 15.83 -16.58 -1.96
CA SER A 150 15.33 -17.96 -2.04
C SER A 150 16.49 -18.93 -1.95
N LYS A 151 16.38 -19.92 -1.06
CA LYS A 151 17.35 -21.04 -1.00
C LYS A 151 17.24 -21.91 -2.25
N ASP A 152 16.04 -22.06 -2.79
CA ASP A 152 15.77 -22.91 -3.95
C ASP A 152 16.45 -22.39 -5.23
N LEU A 153 16.71 -21.07 -5.33
CA LEU A 153 17.50 -20.49 -6.43
C LEU A 153 18.96 -20.97 -6.47
N ILE A 154 19.53 -21.27 -5.30
CA ILE A 154 20.93 -21.67 -5.15
C ILE A 154 21.07 -23.18 -5.38
N LEU A 155 20.08 -23.96 -4.97
CA LEU A 155 20.11 -25.42 -5.04
C LEU A 155 19.71 -25.99 -6.42
N LYS A 156 19.13 -25.16 -7.29
CA LYS A 156 18.66 -25.51 -8.64
C LYS A 156 19.68 -25.25 -9.73
#